data_AF-A0A8S1E7C7-F1
#
_entry.id   AF-A0A8S1E7C7-F1
#
_cell.length_a   1.000
_cell.length_b   1.000
_cell.length_c   1.000
_cell.angle_alpha   90.00
_cell.angle_beta   90.00
_cell.angle_gamma   90.00
#
_symmetry.space_group_name_H-M   'P 1'
#
loop_
_entity.id
_entity.type
_entity.pdbx_description
1 polymer ?
#
loop_
_entity_poly.entity_id
_entity_poly.type
_entity_poly.pdbx_seq_one_letter_code
_entity_poly.pdbx_strand_id
1 'polypeptide(L)'
;MRELDVNYVLVIFGGLTGYSSDDINKFLWMVRIGGSTDRGAHIKEWDYYTPQGEFRVDKEGSPTLLNCLMYKMCYYRFGQVYTEGGRPPGYDRVRGAEIGNKDFELDVLEEAYTSEHWLVRIYKVKDLPNRGL
;
A
#
# COMPACT_ATOMS: atom_id res chain seq x y z
N MET A 1 0.81 -10.93 -11.74
CA MET A 1 -0.06 -11.76 -10.86
C MET A 1 -0.70 -12.88 -11.64
N ARG A 2 -1.47 -12.61 -12.71
CA ARG A 2 -2.09 -13.66 -13.53
C ARG A 2 -1.11 -14.56 -14.28
N GLU A 3 -0.06 -13.98 -14.89
CA GLU A 3 1.00 -14.76 -15.54
C GLU A 3 1.69 -15.76 -14.60
N LEU A 4 1.62 -15.53 -13.28
CA LEU A 4 2.22 -16.38 -12.26
C LEU A 4 1.18 -17.19 -11.48
N ASP A 5 -0.07 -17.26 -11.96
CA ASP A 5 -1.19 -17.99 -11.34
C ASP A 5 -1.41 -17.67 -9.85
N VAL A 6 -1.18 -16.41 -9.45
CA VAL A 6 -1.34 -15.97 -8.06
C VAL A 6 -2.83 -15.84 -7.70
N ASN A 7 -3.27 -16.53 -6.64
CA ASN A 7 -4.64 -16.41 -6.11
C ASN A 7 -4.76 -15.44 -4.92
N TYR A 8 -3.75 -15.40 -4.05
CA TYR A 8 -3.76 -14.58 -2.84
C TYR A 8 -2.48 -13.77 -2.71
N VAL A 9 -2.59 -12.58 -2.14
CA VAL A 9 -1.49 -11.67 -1.82
C VAL A 9 -1.56 -11.36 -0.33
N LEU A 10 -0.44 -11.53 0.37
CA LEU A 10 -0.30 -11.16 1.78
C LEU A 10 0.55 -9.90 1.89
N VAL A 11 0.11 -8.95 2.73
CA VAL A 11 0.90 -7.79 3.13
C VAL A 11 0.91 -7.64 4.65
N ILE A 12 2.04 -7.18 5.19
CA ILE A 12 2.20 -6.80 6.59
C ILE A 12 2.03 -5.29 6.71
N PHE A 13 1.10 -4.85 7.55
CA PHE A 13 0.76 -3.45 7.75
C PHE A 13 0.86 -3.06 9.23
N GLY A 14 1.79 -2.17 9.57
CA GLY A 14 2.07 -1.79 10.94
C GLY A 14 1.34 -0.55 11.44
N GLY A 15 0.59 0.15 10.58
CA GLY A 15 0.10 1.50 10.87
C GLY A 15 -0.86 1.62 12.06
N LEU A 16 -1.59 0.54 12.39
CA LEU A 16 -2.49 0.50 13.56
C LEU A 16 -1.74 0.16 14.86
N THR A 17 -0.78 -0.75 14.81
CA THR A 17 -0.06 -1.26 15.99
C THR A 17 1.19 -0.46 16.34
N GLY A 18 1.73 0.31 15.39
CA GLY A 18 3.06 0.90 15.51
C GLY A 18 4.19 -0.08 15.17
N TYR A 19 3.89 -1.17 14.47
CA TYR A 19 4.90 -2.17 14.10
C TYR A 19 5.78 -1.70 12.94
N SER A 20 7.02 -1.32 13.22
CA SER A 20 7.92 -0.72 12.22
C SER A 20 8.52 -1.70 11.20
N SER A 21 8.45 -3.02 11.41
CA SER A 21 8.99 -4.00 10.45
C SER A 21 7.96 -4.40 9.37
N ASP A 22 7.11 -3.47 8.97
CA ASP A 22 6.05 -3.67 7.99
C ASP A 22 6.52 -3.48 6.54
N ASP A 23 5.65 -3.81 5.58
CA ASP A 23 6.04 -3.83 4.17
C ASP A 23 6.16 -2.44 3.55
N ILE A 24 5.58 -1.41 4.17
CA ILE A 24 5.80 -0.01 3.76
C ILE A 24 7.24 0.44 4.06
N ASN A 25 7.85 0.03 5.18
CA ASN A 25 9.25 0.35 5.48
C ASN A 25 10.24 -0.42 4.60
N LYS A 26 9.85 -1.62 4.14
CA LYS A 26 10.62 -2.42 3.19
C LYS A 26 10.38 -2.02 1.73
N PHE A 27 9.43 -1.14 1.45
CA PHE A 27 8.94 -0.86 0.10
C PHE A 27 10.03 -0.39 -0.89
N LEU A 28 10.90 0.54 -0.47
CA LEU A 28 11.96 1.05 -1.36
C LEU A 28 12.96 -0.03 -1.77
N TRP A 29 13.18 -1.05 -0.94
CA TRP A 29 13.98 -2.21 -1.34
C TRP A 29 13.30 -3.00 -2.46
N MET A 30 11.97 -3.17 -2.39
CA MET A 30 11.20 -3.82 -3.46
C MET A 30 11.29 -3.04 -4.77
N VAL A 31 11.20 -1.71 -4.69
CA VAL A 31 11.34 -0.81 -5.86
C VAL A 31 12.73 -0.94 -6.50
N ARG A 32 13.79 -0.93 -5.70
CA ARG A 32 15.18 -1.10 -6.17
C ARG A 32 15.39 -2.43 -6.87
N ILE A 33 14.89 -3.52 -6.29
CA ILE A 33 15.01 -4.87 -6.86
C ILE A 33 14.17 -5.00 -8.13
N GLY A 34 12.93 -4.48 -8.13
CA GLY A 34 12.07 -4.51 -9.31
C GLY A 34 12.65 -3.70 -10.47
N GLY A 35 13.18 -2.52 -10.18
CA GLY A 35 13.75 -1.59 -11.14
C GLY A 35 15.12 -1.99 -11.70
N SER A 36 15.82 -2.95 -11.09
CA SER A 36 17.14 -3.39 -11.55
C SER A 36 17.10 -4.39 -12.71
N THR A 37 15.93 -4.73 -13.24
CA THR A 37 15.75 -5.70 -14.32
C THR A 37 15.33 -5.01 -15.61
N ASP A 38 15.66 -5.58 -16.77
CA ASP A 38 15.28 -5.01 -18.08
C ASP A 38 13.76 -4.79 -18.21
N ARG A 39 12.96 -5.75 -17.72
CA ARG A 39 11.49 -5.64 -17.72
C ARG A 39 10.99 -4.56 -16.76
N GLY A 40 11.74 -4.27 -15.70
CA GLY A 40 11.43 -3.30 -14.66
C GLY A 40 12.03 -1.92 -14.87
N ALA A 41 12.71 -1.64 -15.99
CA ALA A 41 13.41 -0.37 -16.23
C ALA A 41 12.51 0.89 -16.17
N HIS A 42 11.19 0.72 -16.26
CA HIS A 42 10.19 1.77 -16.08
C HIS A 42 9.93 2.13 -14.60
N ILE A 43 10.36 1.30 -13.66
CA ILE A 43 10.25 1.51 -12.22
C ILE A 43 11.47 2.30 -11.77
N LYS A 44 11.28 3.58 -11.41
CA LYS A 44 12.36 4.44 -10.92
C LYS A 44 12.12 4.81 -9.48
N GLU A 45 13.13 4.63 -8.63
CA GLU A 45 13.04 4.94 -7.20
C GLU A 45 12.65 6.40 -6.95
N TRP A 46 13.20 7.32 -7.75
CA TRP A 46 12.93 8.76 -7.63
C TRP A 46 11.44 9.12 -7.81
N ASP A 47 10.70 8.33 -8.59
CA ASP A 47 9.27 8.58 -8.84
C ASP A 47 8.42 8.41 -7.57
N TYR A 48 8.93 7.74 -6.53
CA TYR A 48 8.22 7.51 -5.27
C TYR A 48 8.52 8.55 -4.19
N TYR A 49 9.45 9.47 -4.43
CA TYR A 49 9.75 10.58 -3.52
C TYR A 49 8.98 11.85 -3.91
N THR A 50 8.83 12.76 -2.95
CA THR A 50 8.38 14.12 -3.23
C THR A 50 9.43 14.89 -4.05
N PRO A 51 9.09 16.06 -4.64
CA PRO A 51 10.08 16.92 -5.30
C PRO A 51 11.26 17.32 -4.41
N GLN A 52 11.06 17.30 -3.09
CA GLN A 52 12.08 17.59 -2.07
C GLN A 52 12.94 16.36 -1.70
N GLY A 53 12.65 15.18 -2.28
CA GLY A 53 13.35 13.94 -1.99
C GLY A 53 12.87 13.22 -0.74
N GLU A 54 11.67 13.54 -0.23
CA GLU A 54 11.11 12.92 0.98
C GLU A 54 10.23 11.71 0.62
N PHE A 55 10.25 10.66 1.44
CA PHE A 55 9.34 9.52 1.30
C PHE A 55 8.16 9.69 2.24
N ARG A 56 7.01 10.14 1.70
CA ARG A 56 5.82 10.51 2.48
C ARG A 56 4.58 9.75 2.06
N VAL A 57 3.79 9.33 3.04
CA VAL A 57 2.51 8.61 2.84
C VAL A 57 1.28 9.52 2.99
N ASP A 58 1.51 10.78 3.37
CA ASP A 58 0.50 11.81 3.50
C ASP A 58 0.14 12.44 2.14
N LYS A 59 -0.70 13.48 2.16
CA LYS A 59 -1.16 14.21 0.97
C LYS A 59 -0.03 14.85 0.15
N GLU A 60 1.16 15.03 0.72
CA GLU A 60 2.33 15.59 0.04
C GLU A 60 3.18 14.48 -0.61
N GLY A 61 2.84 13.21 -0.39
CA GLY A 61 3.45 12.06 -1.04
C GLY A 61 3.34 12.10 -2.57
N SER A 62 4.27 11.41 -3.23
CA SER A 62 4.26 11.29 -4.69
C SER A 62 2.95 10.66 -5.18
N PRO A 63 2.35 11.18 -6.27
CA PRO A 63 1.22 10.52 -6.92
C PRO A 63 1.51 9.07 -7.31
N THR A 64 2.75 8.73 -7.67
CA THR A 64 3.17 7.36 -7.97
C THR A 64 3.05 6.46 -6.74
N LEU A 65 3.47 6.95 -5.58
CA LEU A 65 3.37 6.22 -4.32
C LEU A 65 1.91 6.06 -3.87
N LEU A 66 1.14 7.15 -3.86
CA LEU A 66 -0.26 7.14 -3.41
C LEU A 66 -1.18 6.29 -4.30
N ASN A 67 -0.76 6.00 -5.54
CA ASN A 67 -1.49 5.14 -6.47
C ASN A 67 -0.89 3.73 -6.62
N CYS A 68 0.23 3.42 -5.97
CA CYS A 68 0.87 2.12 -6.12
C CYS A 68 0.05 1.00 -5.46
N LEU A 69 0.21 -0.23 -5.95
CA LEU A 69 -0.54 -1.37 -5.44
C LEU A 69 -0.24 -1.63 -3.94
N MET A 70 1.00 -1.45 -3.51
CA MET A 70 1.38 -1.62 -2.09
C MET A 70 0.63 -0.64 -1.18
N TYR A 71 0.58 0.65 -1.55
CA TYR A 71 -0.15 1.67 -0.80
C TYR A 71 -1.63 1.29 -0.70
N LYS A 72 -2.26 0.94 -1.83
CA LYS A 72 -3.66 0.55 -1.88
C LYS A 72 -3.95 -0.69 -1.01
N MET A 73 -3.09 -1.70 -1.03
CA MET A 73 -3.25 -2.91 -0.22
C MET A 73 -3.04 -2.65 1.29
N CYS A 74 -2.09 -1.81 1.69
CA CYS A 74 -1.88 -1.55 3.11
C CYS A 74 -3.00 -0.67 3.70
N TYR A 75 -3.43 0.36 2.97
CA TYR A 75 -4.33 1.40 3.47
C TYR A 75 -5.81 1.21 3.08
N TYR A 76 -6.20 0.10 2.44
CA TYR A 76 -7.60 -0.15 2.10
C TYR A 76 -8.49 -0.05 3.35
N ARG A 77 -9.49 0.84 3.29
CA ARG A 77 -10.42 1.19 4.39
C ARG A 77 -9.77 1.78 5.66
N PHE A 78 -8.47 2.06 5.65
CA PHE A 78 -7.76 2.60 6.81
C PHE A 78 -8.11 4.08 7.07
N GLY A 79 -8.53 4.83 6.03
CA GLY A 79 -8.85 6.27 6.14
C GLY A 79 -9.96 6.61 7.14
N GLN A 80 -10.77 5.63 7.53
CA GLN A 80 -11.89 5.79 8.47
C GLN A 80 -11.56 5.27 9.88
N VAL A 81 -10.38 4.68 10.10
CA VAL A 81 -9.99 4.07 11.36
C VAL A 81 -9.36 5.10 12.30
N TYR A 82 -9.85 5.18 13.53
CA TYR A 82 -9.21 5.97 14.59
C TYR A 82 -8.13 5.13 15.27
N THR A 83 -6.87 5.50 15.07
CA THR A 83 -5.71 4.74 15.58
C THR A 83 -5.13 5.30 16.87
N GLU A 84 -5.30 6.61 17.11
CA GLU A 84 -4.74 7.33 18.26
C GLU A 84 -5.69 8.44 18.70
N GLY A 85 -5.85 8.60 20.01
CA GLY A 85 -6.69 9.67 20.58
C GLY A 85 -6.12 11.05 20.26
N GLY A 86 -6.98 11.97 19.81
CA GLY A 86 -6.57 13.34 19.43
C GLY A 86 -5.95 13.46 18.04
N ARG A 87 -5.86 12.37 17.27
CA ARG A 87 -5.45 12.37 15.86
C ARG A 87 -6.65 12.19 14.92
N PRO A 88 -6.59 12.68 13.67
CA PRO A 88 -7.61 12.42 12.67
C PRO A 88 -7.68 10.92 12.33
N PRO A 89 -8.80 10.42 11.79
CA PRO A 89 -8.89 9.05 11.29
C PRO A 89 -7.93 8.84 10.11
N GLY A 90 -7.42 7.61 9.96
CA GLY A 90 -6.39 7.28 8.97
C GLY A 90 -4.99 7.77 9.34
N TYR A 91 -4.69 7.87 10.64
CA TYR A 91 -3.35 8.23 11.13
C TYR A 91 -2.47 6.98 11.24
N ASP A 92 -1.37 6.92 10.46
CA ASP A 92 -0.37 5.85 10.56
C ASP A 92 0.58 6.15 11.73
N ARG A 93 0.57 5.28 12.75
CA ARG A 93 1.37 5.42 13.97
C ARG A 93 2.87 5.17 13.77
N VAL A 94 3.27 4.45 12.72
CA VAL A 94 4.68 4.20 12.38
C VAL A 94 5.27 5.42 11.68
N ARG A 95 4.52 6.05 10.77
CA ARG A 95 4.97 7.24 10.02
C ARG A 95 4.67 8.56 10.73
N GLY A 96 3.77 8.54 11.71
CA GLY A 96 3.35 9.74 12.41
C GLY A 96 2.57 10.72 11.53
N ALA A 97 1.86 10.22 10.51
CA ALA A 97 1.21 11.03 9.48
C ALA A 97 -0.21 10.55 9.16
N GLU A 98 -1.07 11.50 8.78
CA GLU A 98 -2.38 11.20 8.19
C GLU A 98 -2.21 10.79 6.73
N ILE A 99 -2.85 9.69 6.32
CA ILE A 99 -2.70 9.17 4.96
C ILE A 99 -3.25 10.14 3.89
N GLY A 100 -2.57 10.21 2.74
CA GLY A 100 -2.96 11.09 1.64
C GLY A 100 -4.28 10.69 0.95
N ASN A 101 -4.45 9.40 0.64
CA ASN A 101 -5.66 8.89 -0.03
C ASN A 101 -6.50 8.08 0.96
N LYS A 102 -7.65 8.62 1.37
CA LYS A 102 -8.54 7.97 2.35
C LYS A 102 -9.59 7.05 1.75
N ASP A 103 -10.14 7.46 0.62
CA ASP A 103 -11.28 6.79 -0.01
C ASP A 103 -10.87 6.33 -1.41
N PHE A 104 -10.65 5.03 -1.55
CA PHE A 104 -10.38 4.37 -2.82
C PHE A 104 -10.87 2.92 -2.76
N GLU A 105 -11.19 2.37 -3.93
CA GLU A 105 -11.57 0.97 -4.07
C GLU A 105 -10.46 0.13 -4.73
N LEU A 106 -10.53 -1.18 -4.51
CA LEU A 106 -9.66 -2.15 -5.16
C LEU A 106 -10.38 -2.76 -6.35
N ASP A 107 -9.90 -2.43 -7.55
CA ASP A 107 -10.52 -2.90 -8.80
C ASP A 107 -10.28 -4.40 -9.02
N VAL A 108 -9.02 -4.84 -8.86
CA VAL A 108 -8.54 -6.19 -9.23
C VAL A 108 -8.28 -7.12 -8.02
N LEU A 109 -8.44 -6.60 -6.81
CA LEU A 109 -8.26 -7.33 -5.55
C LEU A 109 -9.52 -7.23 -4.69
N GLU A 110 -9.81 -8.26 -3.92
CA GLU A 110 -10.83 -8.25 -2.87
C GLU A 110 -10.19 -8.59 -1.52
N GLU A 111 -10.60 -7.91 -0.44
CA GLU A 111 -10.14 -8.22 0.91
C GLU A 111 -10.69 -9.58 1.33
N ALA A 112 -9.79 -10.55 1.58
CA ALA A 112 -10.15 -11.90 1.98
C ALA A 112 -10.06 -12.08 3.50
N TYR A 113 -9.07 -11.45 4.14
CA TYR A 113 -8.88 -11.49 5.58
C TYR A 113 -8.03 -10.31 6.06
N THR A 114 -8.37 -9.75 7.21
CA THR A 114 -7.56 -8.75 7.92
C THR A 114 -7.53 -9.13 9.39
N SER A 115 -6.35 -9.19 10.00
CA SER A 115 -6.21 -9.58 11.40
C SER A 115 -6.80 -8.51 12.34
N GLU A 116 -7.08 -8.89 13.58
CA GLU A 116 -7.71 -8.01 14.58
C GLU A 116 -7.01 -6.65 14.73
N HIS A 117 -5.68 -6.67 14.79
CA HIS A 117 -4.86 -5.45 14.88
C HIS A 117 -4.28 -5.01 13.53
N TRP A 118 -4.87 -5.49 12.42
CA TRP A 118 -4.55 -5.11 11.04
C TRP A 118 -3.08 -5.33 10.65
N LEU A 119 -2.35 -6.14 11.43
CA LEU A 119 -0.95 -6.45 11.20
C LEU A 119 -0.74 -7.26 9.92
N VAL A 120 -1.67 -8.16 9.62
CA VAL A 120 -1.63 -9.04 8.45
C VAL A 120 -2.90 -8.84 7.66
N ARG A 121 -2.74 -8.58 6.36
CA ARG A 121 -3.86 -8.44 5.41
C ARG A 121 -3.66 -9.39 4.25
N ILE A 122 -4.72 -10.07 3.88
CA ILE A 122 -4.75 -11.04 2.79
C ILE A 122 -5.79 -10.60 1.78
N TYR A 123 -5.37 -10.47 0.54
CA TYR A 123 -6.19 -10.11 -0.59
C TYR A 123 -6.31 -11.29 -1.54
N LYS A 124 -7.49 -11.49 -2.11
CA LYS A 124 -7.70 -12.43 -3.21
C LYS A 124 -7.68 -11.68 -4.53
N VAL A 125 -7.02 -12.26 -5.53
CA VAL A 125 -7.01 -11.74 -6.90
C VAL A 125 -8.36 -12.05 -7.54
N LYS A 126 -9.08 -11.02 -7.98
CA LYS A 126 -10.40 -11.17 -8.60
C LYS A 126 -10.29 -11.86 -9.95
N ASP A 127 -11.36 -12.58 -10.31
CA ASP A 127 -11.51 -13.16 -11.64
C ASP A 127 -11.62 -12.11 -12.76
N LEU A 128 -11.36 -12.51 -14.01
CA LEU A 128 -11.57 -11.60 -15.13
C LEU A 128 -13.05 -11.23 -15.18
N PRO A 129 -13.39 -10.00 -15.58
CA PRO A 129 -14.77 -9.63 -15.82
C PRO A 129 -15.43 -10.63 -16.75
N ASN A 130 -16.62 -11.12 -16.35
CA ASN A 130 -17.37 -12.11 -17.12
C ASN A 130 -17.74 -11.61 -18.53
N ARG A 131 -17.79 -10.29 -18.73
CA ARG A 131 -17.88 -9.63 -20.03
C ARG A 131 -16.65 -8.75 -20.12
N GLY A 132 -15.75 -9.00 -21.07
CA GLY A 132 -14.47 -8.29 -21.22
C GLY A 132 -14.59 -6.83 -21.69
N LEU A 133 -15.46 -6.08 -21.03
CA LEU A 133 -15.62 -4.63 -21.14
C LEU A 133 -14.57 -3.92 -20.29
#